data_AF-A0A641M5Q0-F1
#
_entry.id   AF-A0A641M5Q0-F1
#
_cell.length_a   1.000
_cell.length_b   1.000
_cell.length_c   1.000
_cell.angle_alpha   90.00
_cell.angle_beta   90.00
_cell.angle_gamma   90.00
#
_symmetry.space_group_name_H-M   'P 1'
#
loop_
_entity.id
_entity.type
_entity.pdbx_description
1 polymer ?
#
loop_
_entity_poly.entity_id
_entity_poly.type
_entity_poly.pdbx_seq_one_letter_code
_entity_poly.pdbx_strand_id
1 'polypeptide(L)'
;RDIFFDAVIISPDSTGHILASDYITPHKNPLRDPVPISFIKIASGCTMELRFRLVNSIITNAEKLALFLKILQDSGIGAKTNVGYGQLLTK
;
A
#
# COMPACT_ATOMS: atom_id res chain seq x y z
N ARG A 1 21.73 5.74 -12.10
CA ARG A 1 20.32 5.33 -12.32
C ARG A 1 19.79 4.80 -11.00
N ASP A 2 18.61 5.24 -10.59
CA ASP A 2 17.98 4.75 -9.36
C ASP A 2 17.43 3.33 -9.57
N ILE A 3 17.44 2.51 -8.51
CA ILE A 3 16.88 1.16 -8.50
C ILE A 3 15.83 1.07 -7.40
N PHE A 4 14.65 0.62 -7.77
CA PHE A 4 13.51 0.38 -6.89
C PHE A 4 13.40 -1.13 -6.71
N PHE A 5 13.62 -1.61 -5.49
CA PHE A 5 13.50 -3.04 -5.19
C PHE A 5 12.07 -3.37 -4.75
N ASP A 6 11.72 -4.65 -4.76
CA ASP A 6 10.45 -5.11 -4.24
C ASP A 6 10.31 -4.75 -2.74
N ALA A 7 9.10 -4.31 -2.39
CA ALA A 7 8.72 -4.11 -1.01
C ALA A 7 8.49 -5.47 -0.33
N VAL A 8 8.91 -5.61 0.92
CA VAL A 8 8.78 -6.85 1.70
C VAL A 8 8.06 -6.58 3.01
N ILE A 9 7.23 -7.53 3.45
CA ILE A 9 6.60 -7.47 4.78
C ILE A 9 7.63 -7.91 5.81
N ILE A 10 7.91 -7.05 6.79
CA ILE A 10 8.93 -7.30 7.83
C ILE A 10 8.32 -7.49 9.23
N SER A 11 7.05 -7.15 9.41
CA SER A 11 6.33 -7.36 10.67
C SER A 11 4.84 -7.55 10.40
N PRO A 12 4.18 -8.52 11.07
CA PRO A 12 2.74 -8.72 10.95
C PRO A 12 1.96 -7.59 11.65
N ASP A 13 0.64 -7.67 11.59
CA ASP A 13 -0.23 -6.85 12.44
C ASP A 13 -0.10 -7.20 13.93
N SER A 14 -0.83 -6.47 14.79
CA SER A 14 -0.80 -6.65 16.25
C SER A 14 -1.31 -8.03 16.73
N THR A 15 -1.92 -8.81 15.84
CA THR A 15 -2.45 -10.15 16.12
C THR A 15 -1.64 -11.26 15.47
N GLY A 16 -0.57 -10.92 14.75
CA GLY A 16 0.31 -11.88 14.08
C GLY A 16 -0.11 -12.25 12.65
N HIS A 17 -1.10 -11.56 12.07
CA HIS A 17 -1.54 -11.82 10.69
C HIS A 17 -0.80 -10.94 9.68
N ILE A 18 -0.51 -11.51 8.51
CA ILE A 18 0.01 -10.77 7.35
C ILE A 18 -1.03 -10.63 6.22
N LEU A 19 -2.06 -11.46 6.24
CA LEU A 19 -3.15 -11.46 5.26
C LEU A 19 -4.48 -11.33 6.00
N ALA A 20 -5.42 -10.63 5.37
CA ALA A 20 -6.78 -10.51 5.84
C ALA A 20 -7.75 -10.71 4.66
N SER A 21 -8.93 -11.24 4.95
CA SER A 21 -10.02 -11.33 3.97
C SER A 21 -10.84 -10.05 3.96
N ASP A 22 -11.32 -9.68 2.79
CA ASP A 22 -12.24 -8.55 2.62
C ASP A 22 -13.22 -8.85 1.49
N TYR A 23 -14.29 -8.05 1.39
CA TYR A 23 -15.36 -8.26 0.43
C TYR A 23 -15.72 -6.96 -0.28
N ILE A 24 -16.01 -7.03 -1.58
CA ILE A 24 -16.74 -5.97 -2.28
C ILE A 24 -18.13 -6.46 -2.66
N THR A 25 -19.10 -5.57 -2.57
CA THR A 25 -20.49 -5.82 -2.95
C THR A 25 -20.91 -4.85 -4.04
N PRO A 26 -20.59 -5.09 -5.32
CA PRO A 26 -21.01 -4.18 -6.40
C PRO A 26 -22.55 -4.17 -6.53
N HIS A 27 -23.15 -3.00 -6.34
CA HIS A 27 -24.60 -2.82 -6.47
C HIS A 27 -24.96 -2.35 -7.89
N LYS A 28 -25.17 -3.31 -8.82
CA LYS A 28 -25.60 -2.98 -10.20
C LYS A 28 -27.06 -2.52 -10.28
N ASN A 29 -27.90 -2.99 -9.36
CA ASN A 29 -29.27 -2.53 -9.18
C ASN A 29 -29.45 -2.14 -7.70
N PRO A 30 -29.92 -0.93 -7.38
CA PRO A 30 -30.03 -0.45 -6.00
C PRO A 30 -30.96 -1.28 -5.10
N LEU A 31 -31.95 -1.97 -5.68
CA LEU A 31 -33.01 -2.68 -4.95
C LEU A 31 -32.81 -4.20 -4.89
N ARG A 32 -31.77 -4.71 -5.56
CA ARG A 32 -31.45 -6.13 -5.55
C ARG A 32 -30.28 -6.39 -4.61
N ASP A 33 -30.35 -7.47 -3.85
CA ASP A 33 -29.25 -7.90 -3.00
C ASP A 33 -27.98 -8.09 -3.84
N PRO A 34 -26.84 -7.49 -3.43
CA PRO A 34 -25.58 -7.65 -4.12
C PRO A 34 -25.03 -9.07 -3.90
N VAL A 35 -24.16 -9.52 -4.80
CA VAL A 35 -23.36 -10.72 -4.60
C VAL A 35 -21.99 -10.30 -4.07
N PRO A 36 -21.61 -10.67 -2.83
CA PRO A 36 -20.29 -10.37 -2.29
C PRO A 36 -19.20 -11.09 -3.08
N ILE A 37 -18.10 -10.38 -3.36
CA ILE A 37 -16.90 -10.91 -3.99
C ILE A 37 -15.78 -10.82 -2.96
N SER A 38 -15.28 -11.97 -2.50
CA SER A 38 -14.17 -12.04 -1.56
C SER A 38 -12.83 -11.81 -2.25
N PHE A 39 -11.91 -11.19 -1.52
CA PHE A 39 -10.51 -11.07 -1.92
C PHE A 39 -9.60 -11.04 -0.68
N ILE A 40 -8.32 -11.32 -0.90
CA ILE A 40 -7.29 -11.25 0.14
C ILE A 40 -6.56 -9.92 0.02
N LYS A 41 -6.26 -9.30 1.16
CA LYS A 41 -5.42 -8.10 1.28
C LYS A 41 -4.31 -8.33 2.30
N ILE A 42 -3.30 -7.47 2.28
CA ILE A 42 -2.34 -7.38 3.39
C ILE A 42 -3.10 -6.88 4.63
N ALA A 43 -2.86 -7.51 5.78
CA ALA A 43 -3.51 -7.13 7.03
C ALA A 43 -3.10 -5.70 7.44
N SER A 44 -4.07 -4.91 7.91
CA SER A 44 -3.81 -3.53 8.37
C SER A 44 -2.90 -3.55 9.60
N GLY A 45 -1.88 -2.70 9.62
CA GLY A 45 -0.90 -2.65 10.70
C GLY A 45 0.37 -3.48 10.44
N CYS A 46 0.44 -4.23 9.34
CA CYS A 46 1.70 -4.81 8.89
C CYS A 46 2.75 -3.72 8.61
N THR A 47 4.01 -4.01 8.90
CA THR A 47 5.13 -3.14 8.52
C THR A 47 5.75 -3.65 7.23
N MET A 48 5.87 -2.78 6.23
CA MET A 48 6.53 -3.05 4.96
C MET A 48 7.82 -2.26 4.84
N GLU A 49 8.88 -2.90 4.34
CA GLU A 49 10.14 -2.25 4.03
C GLU A 49 10.20 -1.95 2.53
N LEU A 50 10.31 -0.67 2.20
CA LEU A 50 10.59 -0.21 0.85
C LEU A 50 12.07 0.11 0.71
N ARG A 51 12.70 -0.45 -0.31
CA ARG A 51 14.16 -0.40 -0.49
C ARG A 51 14.48 0.29 -1.80
N PHE A 52 15.43 1.21 -1.74
CA PHE A 52 15.86 2.00 -2.89
C PHE A 52 17.38 2.08 -2.93
N ARG A 53 17.97 1.96 -4.12
CA ARG A 53 19.34 2.40 -4.38
C ARG A 53 19.26 3.72 -5.14
N LEU A 54 19.52 4.82 -4.44
CA LEU A 54 19.43 6.17 -4.99
C LEU A 54 20.81 6.67 -5.40
N VAL A 55 20.87 7.35 -6.54
CA VAL A 55 22.08 7.99 -7.06
C VAL A 55 21.81 9.48 -7.23
N ASN A 56 22.75 10.32 -6.76
CA ASN A 56 22.63 11.77 -6.88
C ASN A 56 22.49 12.19 -8.35
N SER A 57 21.70 13.23 -8.58
CA SER A 57 21.54 13.87 -9.89
C SER A 57 21.25 15.36 -9.68
N ILE A 58 20.31 15.94 -10.43
CA ILE A 58 19.82 17.32 -10.23
C ILE A 58 19.35 17.55 -8.79
N ILE A 59 18.80 16.52 -8.15
CA ILE A 59 18.45 16.49 -6.74
C ILE A 59 19.23 15.39 -6.02
N THR A 60 19.45 15.60 -4.72
CA THR A 60 20.16 14.69 -3.82
C THR A 60 19.35 13.43 -3.53
N ASN A 61 20.04 12.38 -3.07
CA ASN A 61 19.41 11.16 -2.58
C ASN A 61 18.40 11.42 -1.45
N ALA A 62 18.68 12.37 -0.57
CA ALA A 62 17.80 12.71 0.55
C ALA A 62 16.50 13.37 0.07
N GLU A 63 16.60 14.32 -0.88
CA GLU A 63 15.43 14.97 -1.49
C GLU A 63 14.56 13.97 -2.25
N LYS A 64 15.18 13.05 -3.01
CA LYS A 64 14.46 11.95 -3.67
C LYS A 64 13.71 11.08 -2.67
N LEU A 65 14.39 10.66 -1.59
CA LEU A 65 13.78 9.82 -0.57
C LEU A 65 12.58 10.53 0.09
N ALA A 66 12.74 11.81 0.45
CA ALA A 66 11.66 12.60 1.02
C ALA A 66 10.46 12.72 0.06
N LEU A 67 10.73 12.97 -1.23
CA LEU A 67 9.70 13.03 -2.27
C LEU A 67 8.97 11.69 -2.41
N PHE A 68 9.69 10.58 -2.47
CA PHE A 68 9.08 9.25 -2.62
C PHE A 68 8.23 8.88 -1.42
N LEU A 69 8.71 9.14 -0.19
CA LEU A 69 7.93 8.96 1.03
C LEU A 69 6.64 9.79 0.98
N LYS A 70 6.73 11.05 0.54
CA LYS A 70 5.56 11.93 0.45
C LYS A 70 4.54 11.41 -0.56
N ILE A 71 4.97 10.98 -1.75
CA ILE A 71 4.09 10.37 -2.76
C ILE A 71 3.40 9.12 -2.21
N LEU A 72 4.14 8.24 -1.53
CA LEU A 72 3.61 7.00 -0.96
C LEU A 72 2.57 7.26 0.14
N GLN A 73 2.81 8.25 0.99
CA GLN A 73 1.87 8.66 2.04
C GLN A 73 0.62 9.33 1.49
N ASP A 74 0.76 10.18 0.47
CA ASP A 74 -0.36 10.97 -0.04
C ASP A 74 -1.22 10.17 -1.04
N SER A 75 -0.60 9.36 -1.89
CA SER A 75 -1.30 8.62 -2.95
C SER A 75 -1.67 7.19 -2.56
N GLY A 76 -0.96 6.60 -1.59
CA GLY A 76 -0.99 5.17 -1.34
C GLY A 76 -0.36 4.34 -2.47
N ILE A 77 -0.38 3.01 -2.33
CA ILE A 77 0.17 2.07 -3.30
C ILE A 77 -0.75 0.86 -3.49
N GLY A 78 -0.78 0.32 -4.72
CA GLY A 78 -1.60 -0.84 -5.06
C GLY A 78 -2.98 -0.46 -5.60
N ALA A 79 -3.95 -1.36 -5.47
CA ALA A 79 -5.28 -1.17 -6.01
C ALA A 79 -6.19 -0.39 -5.03
N LYS A 80 -7.22 0.27 -5.58
CA LYS A 80 -8.32 0.90 -4.82
C LYS A 80 -7.89 2.00 -3.84
N THR A 81 -6.83 2.73 -4.16
CA THR A 81 -6.35 3.87 -3.33
C THR A 81 -7.40 4.97 -3.17
N ASN A 82 -8.22 5.22 -4.19
CA ASN A 82 -9.33 6.18 -4.15
C ASN A 82 -10.39 5.89 -3.08
N VAL A 83 -10.44 4.67 -2.54
CA VAL A 83 -11.37 4.27 -1.46
C VAL A 83 -10.62 3.85 -0.19
N GLY A 84 -9.37 4.31 -0.04
CA GLY A 84 -8.60 4.20 1.20
C GLY A 84 -7.75 2.93 1.34
N TYR A 85 -7.64 2.09 0.31
CA TYR A 85 -6.72 0.94 0.35
C TYR A 85 -5.29 1.39 0.06
N GLY A 86 -4.31 0.60 0.52
CA GLY A 86 -2.91 0.83 0.17
C GLY A 86 -2.28 2.07 0.83
N GLN A 87 -2.92 2.61 1.87
CA GLN A 87 -2.42 3.76 2.63
C GLN A 87 -1.23 3.33 3.49
N LEU A 88 -0.17 4.13 3.49
CA LEU A 88 1.07 3.86 4.21
C LEU A 88 1.34 4.97 5.22
N LEU A 89 1.76 4.57 6.42
CA LEU A 89 2.26 5.48 7.45
C LEU A 89 3.75 5.22 7.65
N THR A 90 4.53 6.29 7.83
CA THR A 90 5.95 6.14 8.19
C THR A 90 6.05 5.77 9.65
N LYS A 91 6.90 4.79 9.94
CA LYS A 91 7.22 4.35 11.31
C LYS A 91 8.47 5.03 11.82
#